data_AF-A0A661UUU8-F1
#
_entry.id   AF-A0A661UUU8-F1
#
_cell.length_a   1.000
_cell.length_b   1.000
_cell.length_c   1.000
_cell.angle_alpha   90.00
_cell.angle_beta   90.00
_cell.angle_gamma   90.00
#
_symmetry.space_group_name_H-M   'P 1'
#
loop_
_entity.id
_entity.type
_entity.pdbx_description
1 polymer ?
#
loop_
_entity_poly.entity_id
_entity_poly.type
_entity_poly.pdbx_seq_one_letter_code
_entity_poly.pdbx_strand_id
1 'polypeptide(L)'
;MVTRPAHPPMDKFQVYLDRIWHTRWLTNNGPIQQELERHLCDYLGVEFISLFANGTLALITALKSLKLKGEIITTPFTSIETALAIHWNQLQPVFADINSDDFNIDISKIEKLITPDTCAILPVHIFG
;
A
#
# COMPACT_ATOMS: atom_id res chain seq x y z
N MET A 1 5.61 -14.11 18.00
CA MET A 1 6.23 -12.79 18.22
C MET A 1 6.33 -12.11 16.86
N VAL A 2 5.49 -11.11 16.59
CA VAL A 2 5.33 -10.45 15.27
C VAL A 2 6.61 -9.75 14.79
N THR A 3 7.58 -9.54 15.68
CA THR A 3 8.81 -8.78 15.41
C THR A 3 9.98 -9.62 14.89
N ARG A 4 9.86 -10.95 14.81
CA ARG A 4 10.94 -11.80 14.28
C ARG A 4 10.68 -12.14 12.82
N PRO A 5 11.49 -11.66 11.87
CA PRO A 5 11.29 -11.97 10.46
C PRO A 5 11.57 -13.45 10.19
N ALA A 6 10.77 -14.05 9.30
CA ALA A 6 11.11 -15.33 8.69
C ALA A 6 12.20 -15.09 7.64
N HIS A 7 13.29 -15.84 7.72
CA HIS A 7 14.37 -15.72 6.74
C HIS A 7 14.15 -16.75 5.62
N PRO A 8 14.30 -16.38 4.34
CA PRO A 8 14.39 -17.37 3.29
C PRO A 8 15.66 -18.22 3.48
N PRO A 9 15.69 -19.45 2.93
CA PRO A 9 16.92 -20.23 2.86
C PRO A 9 18.05 -19.41 2.21
N MET A 10 19.22 -19.37 2.85
CA MET A 10 20.33 -18.50 2.44
C MET A 10 20.86 -18.85 1.05
N ASP A 11 20.89 -20.13 0.71
CA ASP A 11 21.27 -20.64 -0.61
C ASP A 11 20.37 -20.06 -1.71
N LYS A 12 19.06 -19.98 -1.48
CA LYS A 12 18.12 -19.35 -2.43
C LYS A 12 18.35 -17.84 -2.55
N PHE A 13 18.64 -17.16 -1.45
CA PHE A 13 18.89 -15.72 -1.47
C PHE A 13 20.19 -15.37 -2.21
N GLN A 14 21.25 -16.16 -2.00
CA GLN A 14 22.55 -15.97 -2.65
C GLN A 14 22.46 -16.00 -4.18
N VAL A 15 21.62 -16.88 -4.75
CA VAL A 15 21.39 -16.96 -6.19
C VAL A 15 20.94 -15.62 -6.78
N TYR A 16 20.07 -14.87 -6.09
CA TYR A 16 19.64 -13.56 -6.57
C TYR A 16 20.75 -12.51 -6.40
N LEU A 17 21.51 -12.55 -5.31
CA LEU A 17 22.65 -11.64 -5.10
C LEU A 17 23.73 -11.80 -6.18
N ASP A 18 24.06 -13.03 -6.54
CA ASP A 18 25.05 -13.30 -7.60
C ASP A 18 24.58 -12.74 -8.94
N ARG A 19 23.29 -12.91 -9.29
CA ARG A 19 22.68 -12.30 -10.49
C ARG A 19 22.79 -10.77 -10.47
N ILE A 20 22.50 -10.12 -9.35
CA ILE A 20 22.64 -8.66 -9.18
C ILE A 20 24.10 -8.25 -9.38
N TRP A 21 25.03 -8.97 -8.76
CA TRP A 21 26.46 -8.66 -8.79
C TRP A 21 27.02 -8.75 -10.22
N HIS A 22 26.66 -9.80 -10.96
CA HIS A 22 27.10 -10.00 -12.34
C HIS A 22 26.50 -8.98 -13.30
N THR A 23 25.23 -8.63 -13.15
CA THR A 23 24.56 -7.63 -14.01
C THR A 23 24.99 -6.19 -13.69
N ARG A 24 25.55 -5.95 -12.49
CA ARG A 24 25.91 -4.61 -11.98
C ARG A 24 24.72 -3.64 -11.93
N TRP A 25 23.50 -4.18 -11.87
CA TRP A 25 22.26 -3.40 -11.85
C TRP A 25 21.58 -3.54 -10.49
N LEU A 26 21.81 -2.55 -9.61
CA LEU A 26 21.43 -2.61 -8.20
C LEU A 26 19.99 -2.13 -7.92
N THR A 27 19.47 -1.17 -8.69
CA THR A 27 18.18 -0.51 -8.46
C THR A 27 17.67 0.11 -9.77
N ASN A 28 16.59 0.89 -9.74
CA ASN A 28 16.02 1.61 -10.88
C ASN A 28 15.52 0.67 -11.97
N ASN A 29 14.46 -0.08 -11.68
CA ASN A 29 13.76 -0.95 -12.63
C ASN A 29 14.65 -2.03 -13.27
N GLY A 30 15.52 -2.65 -12.46
CA GLY A 30 16.39 -3.73 -12.90
C GLY A 30 15.64 -5.04 -13.20
N PRO A 31 16.31 -6.04 -13.78
CA PRO A 31 15.69 -7.27 -14.27
C PRO A 31 14.98 -8.08 -13.16
N ILE A 32 15.51 -8.09 -11.94
CA ILE A 32 14.89 -8.80 -10.80
C ILE A 32 13.61 -8.09 -10.33
N GLN A 33 13.58 -6.75 -10.36
CA GLN A 33 12.37 -5.99 -10.05
C GLN A 33 11.25 -6.32 -11.04
N GLN A 34 11.56 -6.30 -12.34
CA GLN A 34 10.59 -6.63 -13.39
C GLN A 34 10.10 -8.08 -13.32
N GLU A 35 10.97 -9.01 -12.91
CA GLU A 35 10.58 -10.41 -12.66
C GLU A 35 9.59 -10.51 -11.50
N LEU A 36 9.86 -9.82 -10.39
CA LEU A 36 8.96 -9.76 -9.25
C LEU A 36 7.62 -9.11 -9.60
N GLU A 37 7.62 -8.02 -10.37
CA GLU A 37 6.38 -7.37 -10.85
C GLU A 37 5.51 -8.34 -11.65
N ARG A 38 6.09 -9.09 -12.60
CA ARG A 38 5.35 -10.11 -13.36
C ARG A 38 4.77 -11.21 -12.47
N HIS A 39 5.58 -11.80 -11.59
CA HIS A 39 5.11 -12.86 -10.70
C HIS A 39 4.00 -12.37 -9.76
N LEU A 40 4.06 -11.12 -9.30
CA LEU A 40 3.02 -10.53 -8.47
C LEU A 40 1.74 -10.24 -9.27
N CYS A 41 1.85 -9.81 -10.54
CA CYS A 41 0.69 -9.64 -11.41
C CYS A 41 -0.06 -10.97 -11.57
N ASP A 42 0.68 -12.05 -11.84
CA ASP A 42 0.11 -13.40 -11.96
C ASP A 42 -0.52 -13.89 -10.65
N TYR A 43 0.17 -13.67 -9.52
CA TYR A 43 -0.31 -14.09 -8.20
C TYR A 43 -1.56 -13.34 -7.75
N LEU A 44 -1.63 -12.03 -7.98
CA LEU A 44 -2.75 -11.18 -7.57
C LEU A 44 -3.87 -11.11 -8.62
N GLY A 45 -3.64 -11.61 -9.84
CA GLY A 45 -4.61 -11.57 -10.94
C GLY A 45 -4.86 -10.16 -11.48
N VAL A 46 -3.83 -9.30 -11.50
CA VAL A 46 -3.92 -7.91 -11.97
C VAL A 46 -3.02 -7.68 -13.18
N GLU A 47 -3.37 -6.72 -14.04
CA GLU A 47 -2.61 -6.43 -15.26
C GLU A 47 -1.30 -5.68 -14.98
N PHE A 48 -1.31 -4.76 -14.00
CA PHE A 48 -0.18 -3.88 -13.71
C PHE A 48 0.13 -3.80 -12.21
N ILE A 49 1.42 -3.85 -11.89
CA ILE A 49 1.98 -3.60 -10.55
C ILE A 49 3.19 -2.68 -10.69
N SER A 50 3.36 -1.79 -9.72
CA SER A 50 4.58 -1.00 -9.56
C SER A 50 5.12 -1.19 -8.16
N LEU A 51 6.40 -1.53 -8.06
CA LEU A 51 7.07 -1.71 -6.77
C LEU A 51 7.59 -0.39 -6.21
N PHE A 52 7.44 -0.23 -4.90
CA PHE A 52 7.92 0.90 -4.13
C PHE A 52 8.85 0.44 -3.02
N ALA A 53 9.67 1.34 -2.50
CA ALA A 53 10.56 1.02 -1.38
C ALA A 53 9.81 0.67 -0.08
N ASN A 54 8.57 1.14 0.09
CA ASN A 54 7.67 0.77 1.20
C ASN A 54 6.21 1.13 0.88
N GLY A 55 5.28 0.68 1.74
CA GLY A 55 3.85 0.92 1.59
C GLY A 55 3.43 2.39 1.69
N THR A 56 4.09 3.19 2.53
CA THR A 56 3.78 4.63 2.67
C THR A 56 4.04 5.39 1.36
N LEU A 57 5.17 5.12 0.69
CA LEU A 57 5.48 5.72 -0.61
C LEU A 57 4.52 5.26 -1.69
N ALA A 58 4.06 4.01 -1.64
CA ALA A 58 3.04 3.50 -2.56
C ALA A 58 1.73 4.28 -2.40
N LEU A 59 1.24 4.44 -1.16
CA LEU A 59 0.02 5.21 -0.86
C LEU A 59 0.15 6.68 -1.25
N ILE A 60 1.27 7.34 -0.89
CA ILE A 60 1.51 8.74 -1.25
C ILE A 60 1.48 8.90 -2.77
N THR A 61 2.18 8.02 -3.50
CA THR A 61 2.26 8.09 -4.97
C THR A 61 0.90 7.82 -5.62
N ALA A 62 0.16 6.83 -5.12
CA ALA A 62 -1.17 6.50 -5.62
C ALA A 62 -2.15 7.67 -5.44
N LEU A 63 -2.19 8.31 -4.27
CA LEU A 63 -3.04 9.48 -4.06
C LEU A 63 -2.60 10.67 -4.92
N LYS A 64 -1.29 10.87 -5.08
CA LYS A 64 -0.74 11.96 -5.90
C LYS A 64 -1.07 11.81 -7.38
N SER A 65 -1.05 10.59 -7.90
CA SER A 65 -1.32 10.32 -9.32
C SER A 65 -2.77 10.60 -9.69
N LEU A 66 -3.70 10.41 -8.75
CA LEU A 66 -5.13 10.71 -8.91
C LEU A 66 -5.44 12.22 -8.90
N LYS A 67 -4.50 13.07 -8.45
CA LYS A 67 -4.64 14.54 -8.41
C LYS A 67 -5.91 15.01 -7.69
N LEU A 68 -6.29 14.29 -6.63
CA LEU A 68 -7.47 14.57 -5.82
C LEU A 68 -7.32 15.90 -5.06
N LYS A 69 -8.45 16.47 -4.65
CA LYS A 69 -8.54 17.60 -3.71
C LYS A 69 -9.77 17.40 -2.84
N GLY A 70 -9.65 17.75 -1.56
CA GLY A 70 -10.75 17.64 -0.60
C GLY A 70 -10.53 16.55 0.45
N GLU A 71 -11.60 15.83 0.75
CA GLU A 71 -11.69 14.90 1.88
C GLU A 71 -11.58 13.44 1.42
N ILE A 72 -10.83 12.63 2.17
CA ILE A 72 -10.78 11.17 2.00
C ILE A 72 -11.36 10.51 3.24
N ILE A 73 -12.41 9.71 3.06
CA ILE A 73 -12.99 8.93 4.15
C ILE A 73 -12.12 7.68 4.38
N THR A 74 -11.72 7.45 5.63
CA THR A 74 -10.96 6.26 6.06
C THR A 74 -11.36 5.91 7.50
N THR A 75 -10.63 5.00 8.16
CA THR A 75 -10.86 4.61 9.56
C THR A 75 -9.72 5.09 10.46
N PRO A 76 -9.98 5.49 11.72
CA PRO A 76 -8.92 5.79 12.69
C PRO A 76 -8.26 4.50 13.23
N PHE A 77 -8.89 3.34 13.04
CA PHE A 77 -8.32 2.04 13.37
C PHE A 77 -7.46 1.54 12.20
N THR A 78 -6.29 2.15 12.05
CA THR A 78 -5.31 1.82 11.01
C THR A 78 -3.90 2.19 11.47
N SER A 79 -2.89 1.83 10.68
CA SER A 79 -1.53 2.34 10.83
C SER A 79 -1.46 3.84 10.50
N ILE A 80 -0.61 4.58 11.22
CA ILE A 80 -0.49 6.04 11.08
C ILE A 80 -0.12 6.48 9.65
N GLU A 81 0.55 5.61 8.91
CA GLU A 81 0.95 5.77 7.52
C GLU A 81 -0.23 6.07 6.59
N THR A 82 -1.43 5.53 6.88
CA THR A 82 -2.65 5.81 6.09
C THR A 82 -3.02 7.29 6.17
N ALA A 83 -3.15 7.83 7.38
CA ALA A 83 -3.49 9.24 7.58
C ALA A 83 -2.37 10.17 7.13
N LEU A 84 -1.10 9.77 7.33
CA LEU A 84 0.06 10.52 6.84
C LEU A 84 0.09 10.62 5.31
N ALA A 85 -0.23 9.53 4.59
CA ALA A 85 -0.26 9.54 3.13
C ALA A 85 -1.34 10.48 2.57
N ILE A 86 -2.51 10.53 3.21
CA ILE A 86 -3.58 11.49 2.90
C ILE A 86 -3.08 12.92 3.13
N HIS A 87 -2.55 13.19 4.32
CA HIS A 87 -2.09 14.54 4.70
C HIS A 87 -0.93 15.04 3.82
N TRP A 88 0.04 14.17 3.48
CA TRP A 88 1.16 14.51 2.58
C TRP A 88 0.71 14.93 1.18
N ASN A 89 -0.46 14.48 0.76
CA ASN A 89 -1.08 14.88 -0.50
C ASN A 89 -1.97 16.12 -0.37
N GLN A 90 -1.93 16.82 0.76
CA GLN A 90 -2.75 18.00 1.06
C GLN A 90 -4.25 17.69 1.06
N LEU A 91 -4.60 16.45 1.37
CA LEU A 91 -5.97 15.97 1.52
C LEU A 91 -6.34 15.91 3.01
N GLN A 92 -7.63 15.99 3.30
CA GLN A 92 -8.14 15.94 4.67
C GLN A 92 -8.70 14.53 4.97
N PRO A 93 -8.17 13.82 5.98
CA PRO A 93 -8.77 12.55 6.39
C PRO A 93 -10.06 12.79 7.15
N VAL A 94 -11.13 12.09 6.77
CA VAL A 94 -12.40 12.03 7.50
C VAL A 94 -12.57 10.61 8.02
N PHE A 95 -12.86 10.46 9.31
CA PHE A 95 -12.82 9.17 9.98
C PHE A 95 -14.23 8.59 10.16
N ALA A 96 -14.45 7.41 9.57
CA ALA A 96 -15.58 6.54 9.87
C ALA A 96 -15.17 5.47 10.88
N ASP A 97 -16.12 5.06 11.72
CA ASP A 97 -15.89 4.02 12.73
C ASP A 97 -15.76 2.63 12.08
N ILE A 98 -15.37 1.63 12.88
CA ILE A 98 -15.19 0.25 12.43
C ILE A 98 -16.38 -0.65 12.79
N ASN A 99 -16.50 -1.76 12.06
CA ASN A 99 -17.31 -2.89 12.48
C ASN A 99 -16.53 -3.68 13.56
N SER A 100 -17.18 -4.01 14.67
CA SER A 100 -16.56 -4.77 15.76
C SER A 100 -16.25 -6.23 15.41
N ASP A 101 -16.89 -6.77 14.38
CA ASP A 101 -16.78 -8.19 14.02
C ASP A 101 -15.50 -8.49 13.24
N ASP A 102 -15.09 -7.59 12.34
CA ASP A 102 -13.91 -7.76 11.47
C ASP A 102 -12.90 -6.60 11.55
N PHE A 103 -13.22 -5.57 12.33
CA PHE A 103 -12.44 -4.35 12.52
C PHE A 103 -12.22 -3.49 11.26
N ASN A 104 -12.83 -3.85 10.13
CA ASN A 104 -12.78 -3.02 8.93
C ASN A 104 -13.70 -1.81 9.09
N ILE A 105 -13.53 -0.81 8.22
CA ILE A 105 -14.39 0.38 8.18
C ILE A 105 -15.87 -0.03 8.05
N ASP A 106 -16.73 0.51 8.92
CA ASP A 106 -18.16 0.21 8.90
C ASP A 106 -18.84 0.96 7.75
N ILE A 107 -19.25 0.21 6.73
CA ILE A 107 -19.89 0.71 5.52
C ILE A 107 -21.16 1.51 5.84
N SER A 108 -21.91 1.14 6.91
CA SER A 108 -23.12 1.85 7.33
C SER A 108 -22.85 3.25 7.88
N LYS A 109 -21.59 3.55 8.25
CA LYS A 109 -21.16 4.85 8.78
C LYS A 109 -20.61 5.78 7.70
N ILE A 110 -20.33 5.28 6.49
CA ILE A 110 -19.67 6.05 5.42
C ILE A 110 -20.63 7.08 4.82
N GLU A 111 -21.86 6.69 4.47
CA GLU A 111 -22.77 7.53 3.67
C GLU A 111 -23.06 8.88 4.32
N LYS A 112 -23.22 8.92 5.65
CA LYS A 112 -23.44 10.14 6.43
C LYS A 112 -22.23 11.09 6.52
N LEU A 113 -21.04 10.62 6.14
CA LEU A 113 -19.80 11.38 6.14
C LEU A 113 -19.46 11.96 4.76
N ILE A 114 -20.20 11.57 3.72
CA ILE A 114 -19.99 12.10 2.38
C ILE A 114 -20.46 13.56 2.33
N THR A 115 -19.53 14.43 1.97
CA THR A 115 -19.71 15.88 1.76
C THR A 115 -19.48 16.23 0.28
N PRO A 116 -19.84 17.45 -0.17
CA PRO A 116 -19.44 17.92 -1.49
C PRO A 116 -17.92 17.95 -1.74
N ASP A 117 -17.11 17.97 -0.68
CA ASP A 117 -15.64 17.96 -0.75
C ASP A 117 -15.05 16.54 -0.70
N THR A 118 -15.88 15.51 -0.49
CA THR A 118 -15.42 14.11 -0.47
C THR A 118 -14.96 13.68 -1.86
N CYS A 119 -13.71 13.24 -1.95
CA CYS A 119 -13.07 12.90 -3.23
C CYS A 119 -12.71 11.42 -3.36
N ALA A 120 -12.57 10.68 -2.26
CA ALA A 120 -12.32 9.24 -2.26
C ALA A 120 -12.66 8.58 -0.92
N ILE A 121 -12.70 7.25 -0.93
CA ILE A 121 -12.73 6.40 0.26
C ILE A 121 -11.47 5.54 0.22
N LEU A 122 -10.69 5.53 1.31
CA LEU A 122 -9.47 4.73 1.45
C LEU A 122 -9.67 3.70 2.58
N PRO A 123 -10.25 2.53 2.28
CA PRO A 123 -10.39 1.46 3.26
C PRO A 123 -9.04 0.78 3.54
N VAL A 124 -8.97 0.06 4.66
CA VAL A 124 -7.80 -0.70 5.07
C VAL A 124 -8.25 -2.11 5.38
N HIS A 125 -7.56 -3.11 4.82
CA HIS A 125 -7.76 -4.52 5.17
C HIS A 125 -7.04 -4.80 6.49
N ILE A 126 -7.80 -4.79 7.58
CA ILE A 126 -7.23 -4.90 8.92
C ILE A 126 -6.76 -6.33 9.18
N PHE A 127 -5.48 -6.45 9.52
CA PHE A 127 -4.75 -7.71 9.73
C PHE A 127 -4.56 -8.61 8.50
N GLY A 128 -4.91 -8.14 7.30
CA GLY A 128 -4.66 -8.83 6.04
C GLY A 128 -5.85 -9.68 5.61
#